data_AF-A0A841G1F6-F1
#
_entry.id   AF-A0A841G1F6-F1
#
_cell.length_a   1.000
_cell.length_b   1.000
_cell.length_c   1.000
_cell.angle_alpha   90.00
_cell.angle_beta   90.00
_cell.angle_gamma   90.00
#
_symmetry.space_group_name_H-M   'P 1'
#
loop_
_entity.id
_entity.type
_entity.pdbx_description
1 polymer ?
#
loop_
_entity_poly.entity_id
_entity_poly.type
_entity_poly.pdbx_seq_one_letter_code
_entity_poly.pdbx_strand_id
1 'polypeptide(L)'
;MTEPAPGLYVGTMSAKVRDELWYAVAASVADGAAVCLYPADNEQRYAIRTAGQRRRRPIDFDGLTLVAFQGLDEQNGKTGQ
;
A
#
# COMPACT_ATOMS: atom_id res chain seq x y z
N MET A 1 12.49 -14.42 4.17
CA MET A 1 12.36 -12.98 3.88
C MET A 1 13.71 -12.35 4.17
N THR A 2 14.11 -11.38 3.36
CA THR A 2 15.39 -10.67 3.46
C THR A 2 15.13 -9.17 3.33
N GLU A 3 15.95 -8.35 3.98
CA GLU A 3 15.91 -6.89 3.90
C GLU A 3 17.09 -6.38 3.05
N PRO A 4 16.94 -6.26 1.72
CA PRO A 4 18.01 -5.75 0.86
C PRO A 4 18.34 -4.27 1.10
N ALA A 5 17.41 -3.49 1.66
CA ALA A 5 17.60 -2.09 2.01
C ALA A 5 16.70 -1.72 3.21
N PRO A 6 17.08 -0.72 4.03
CA PRO A 6 16.29 -0.32 5.19
C PRO A 6 14.80 -0.09 4.86
N GLY A 7 13.92 -0.84 5.49
CA GLY A 7 12.46 -0.75 5.30
C GLY A 7 11.92 -1.41 4.04
N LEU A 8 12.74 -2.08 3.24
CA LEU A 8 12.33 -2.87 2.08
C LEU A 8 12.55 -4.35 2.36
N TYR A 9 11.46 -5.12 2.40
CA TYR A 9 11.49 -6.56 2.65
C TYR A 9 11.02 -7.34 1.43
N VAL A 10 11.71 -8.44 1.12
CA VAL A 10 11.35 -9.34 0.01
C VAL A 10 11.45 -10.80 0.45
N GLY A 11 10.55 -11.64 -0.05
CA GLY A 11 10.60 -13.08 0.21
C GLY A 11 9.46 -13.82 -0.46
N THR A 12 9.52 -15.14 -0.36
CA THR A 12 8.44 -16.04 -0.78
C THR A 12 7.82 -16.66 0.45
N MET A 13 6.49 -16.59 0.57
CA MET A 13 5.71 -17.14 1.65
C MET A 13 4.30 -17.47 1.16
N SER A 14 3.56 -18.27 1.94
CA SER A 14 2.16 -18.57 1.63
C SER A 14 1.27 -17.33 1.79
N ALA A 15 0.09 -17.37 1.16
CA ALA A 15 -0.92 -16.32 1.30
C ALA A 15 -1.29 -16.06 2.78
N LYS A 16 -1.45 -17.12 3.57
CA LYS A 16 -1.73 -17.03 5.01
C LYS A 16 -0.63 -16.29 5.75
N VAL A 17 0.63 -16.67 5.58
CA VAL A 17 1.75 -16.01 6.26
C VAL A 17 1.87 -14.54 5.84
N ARG A 18 1.71 -14.25 4.54
CA ARG A 18 1.67 -12.87 4.04
C ARG A 18 0.55 -12.05 4.70
N ASP A 19 -0.64 -12.62 4.84
CA ASP A 19 -1.79 -11.90 5.40
C ASP A 19 -1.60 -11.61 6.89
N GLU A 20 -1.09 -12.57 7.68
CA GLU A 20 -0.73 -12.34 9.09
C GLU A 20 0.35 -11.25 9.24
N LEU A 21 1.41 -11.31 8.41
CA LEU A 21 2.44 -10.27 8.39
C LEU A 21 1.85 -8.90 8.04
N TRP A 22 0.94 -8.85 7.07
CA TRP A 22 0.28 -7.61 6.68
C TRP A 22 -0.55 -7.02 7.83
N TYR A 23 -1.30 -7.83 8.58
CA TYR A 23 -2.05 -7.36 9.74
C TYR A 23 -1.12 -6.74 10.79
N ALA A 24 -0.02 -7.41 11.13
CA ALA A 24 0.95 -6.88 12.10
C ALA A 24 1.60 -5.57 11.63
N VAL A 25 2.01 -5.50 10.36
CA VAL A 25 2.60 -4.29 9.77
C VAL A 25 1.59 -3.14 9.74
N ALA A 26 0.37 -3.38 9.29
CA ALA A 26 -0.67 -2.36 9.20
C ALA A 26 -1.04 -1.81 10.59
N ALA A 27 -1.07 -2.66 11.62
CA ALA A 27 -1.33 -2.24 13.00
C ALA A 27 -0.19 -1.43 13.62
N SER A 28 1.05 -1.63 13.16
CA SER A 28 2.25 -1.01 13.75
C SER A 28 2.68 0.30 13.07
N VAL A 29 2.00 0.70 11.99
CA VAL A 29 2.49 1.74 11.09
C VAL A 29 2.40 3.16 11.65
N ALA A 30 1.54 3.41 12.65
CA ALA A 30 1.28 4.71 13.27
C ALA A 30 1.13 5.85 12.24
N ASP A 31 1.85 6.97 12.41
CA ASP A 31 1.88 8.11 11.47
C ASP A 31 2.75 7.86 10.23
N GLY A 32 3.42 6.71 10.18
CA GLY A 32 4.16 6.25 9.02
C GLY A 32 3.22 5.71 7.94
N ALA A 33 3.81 4.98 7.00
CA ALA A 33 3.02 4.21 6.08
C ALA A 33 3.78 2.98 5.56
N ALA A 34 3.03 1.97 5.10
CA ALA A 34 3.52 0.70 4.58
C ALA A 34 2.87 0.35 3.25
N VAL A 35 3.57 -0.41 2.41
CA VAL A 35 3.04 -0.96 1.15
C VAL A 35 3.42 -2.43 1.08
N CYS A 36 2.48 -3.28 0.69
CA CYS A 36 2.71 -4.68 0.38
C CYS A 36 2.30 -4.95 -1.06
N LEU A 37 3.24 -5.44 -1.87
CA LEU A 37 2.97 -6.00 -3.18
C LEU A 37 3.16 -7.51 -3.12
N TYR A 38 2.24 -8.25 -3.74
CA TYR A 38 2.32 -9.70 -3.81
C TYR A 38 1.72 -10.24 -5.10
N PRO A 39 2.19 -11.41 -5.59
CA PRO A 39 1.59 -12.07 -6.75
C PRO A 39 0.11 -12.38 -6.52
N ALA A 40 -0.73 -12.06 -7.50
CA ALA A 40 -2.17 -12.30 -7.46
C ALA A 40 -2.65 -12.82 -8.81
N ASP A 41 -3.76 -13.55 -8.81
CA ASP A 41 -4.37 -14.06 -10.04
C ASP A 41 -5.35 -13.04 -10.61
N ASN A 42 -4.78 -11.97 -11.17
CA ASN A 42 -5.50 -10.90 -11.89
C ASN A 42 -4.70 -10.52 -13.15
N GLU A 43 -5.22 -9.60 -13.95
CA GLU A 43 -4.59 -9.17 -15.21
C GLU A 43 -3.17 -8.64 -15.03
N GLN A 44 -2.92 -7.89 -13.94
CA GLN A 44 -1.61 -7.30 -13.65
C GLN A 44 -0.63 -8.27 -12.98
N ARG A 45 -1.08 -9.47 -12.59
CA ARG A 45 -0.31 -10.51 -11.87
C ARG A 45 0.19 -10.10 -10.49
N TYR A 46 -0.32 -9.00 -9.93
CA TYR A 46 -0.01 -8.55 -8.58
C TYR A 46 -1.19 -7.80 -7.95
N ALA A 47 -1.17 -7.70 -6.62
CA ALA A 47 -2.05 -6.83 -5.86
C ALA A 47 -1.24 -5.93 -4.94
N ILE A 48 -1.78 -4.75 -4.63
CA ILE A 48 -1.18 -3.76 -3.75
C ILE A 48 -2.07 -3.60 -2.51
N ARG A 49 -1.47 -3.63 -1.32
CA ARG A 49 -2.09 -3.15 -0.08
C ARG A 49 -1.27 -2.01 0.49
N THR A 50 -1.96 -1.02 1.07
CA THR A 50 -1.33 0.14 1.71
C THR A 50 -1.91 0.37 3.09
N ALA A 51 -1.08 0.83 4.03
CA ALA A 51 -1.49 1.25 5.36
C ALA A 51 -0.83 2.59 5.72
N GLY A 52 -1.48 3.39 6.56
CA GLY A 52 -1.02 4.72 6.97
C GLY A 52 -1.30 5.83 5.95
N GLN A 53 -0.84 7.05 6.26
CA GLN A 53 -1.12 8.23 5.44
C GLN A 53 -0.10 8.37 4.28
N ARG A 54 -0.59 8.46 3.05
CA ARG A 54 0.23 8.55 1.83
C ARG A 54 -0.35 9.54 0.84
N ARG A 55 0.53 10.24 0.12
CA ARG A 55 0.20 11.02 -1.10
C ARG A 55 -0.02 10.13 -2.33
N ARG A 56 0.44 8.87 -2.27
CA ARG A 56 0.24 7.87 -3.32
C ARG A 56 -0.72 6.80 -2.83
N ARG A 57 -1.83 6.61 -3.52
CA ARG A 57 -2.86 5.62 -3.15
C ARG A 57 -3.23 4.76 -4.36
N PRO A 58 -3.36 3.44 -4.19
CA PRO A 58 -3.94 2.59 -5.21
C PRO A 58 -5.37 3.04 -5.51
N ILE A 59 -5.73 3.13 -6.78
CA ILE A 59 -7.09 3.39 -7.27
C ILE A 59 -7.47 2.31 -8.27
N ASP A 60 -8.75 1.96 -8.32
CA ASP A 60 -9.31 1.15 -9.40
C ASP A 60 -9.60 2.06 -10.60
N PHE A 61 -9.15 1.64 -11.77
CA PHE A 61 -9.43 2.28 -13.05
C PHE A 61 -9.77 1.21 -14.07
N ASP A 62 -11.06 0.94 -14.23
CA ASP A 62 -11.59 -0.07 -15.16
C ASP A 62 -10.99 -1.47 -14.91
N GLY A 63 -10.94 -1.89 -13.64
CA GLY A 63 -10.36 -3.17 -13.23
C GLY A 63 -8.83 -3.20 -13.14
N LEU A 64 -8.14 -2.13 -13.56
CA LEU A 64 -6.71 -1.96 -13.35
C LEU A 64 -6.44 -1.24 -12.02
N THR A 65 -5.51 -1.76 -11.23
CA THR A 65 -4.98 -1.01 -10.08
C THR A 65 -3.92 -0.03 -10.57
N LEU A 66 -4.16 1.27 -10.41
CA LEU A 66 -3.21 2.36 -10.71
C LEU A 66 -2.82 3.11 -9.44
N VAL A 67 -1.83 4.01 -9.52
CA VAL A 67 -1.42 4.85 -8.38
C VAL A 67 -1.78 6.31 -8.62
N ALA A 68 -2.76 6.80 -7.88
CA ALA A 68 -3.08 8.23 -7.85
C ALA A 68 -2.08 8.99 -6.98
N PHE A 69 -1.74 10.22 -7.39
CA PHE A 69 -0.89 11.13 -6.63
C PHE A 69 -1.69 12.36 -6.19
N GLN A 70 -1.81 12.57 -4.88
CA GLN A 70 -2.38 13.79 -4.31
C GLN A 70 -1.33 14.90 -4.30
N GLY A 71 -1.58 15.93 -5.11
CA GLY A 71 -0.81 17.18 -5.14
C GLY A 71 -0.98 17.99 -3.85
N LEU A 72 -0.15 19.02 -3.67
CA LEU A 72 -0.13 19.84 -2.45
C LEU A 72 -1.37 20.75 -2.29
N ASP A 73 -2.24 20.86 -3.30
CA ASP A 73 -3.23 21.92 -3.40
C ASP A 73 -4.62 21.59 -2.82
N GLU A 74 -4.88 20.35 -2.36
CA GLU A 74 -6.22 19.92 -1.89
C GLU A 74 -6.50 20.17 -0.40
N GLN A 75 -5.57 20.79 0.35
CA GLN A 75 -5.74 21.08 1.79
C GLN A 75 -6.38 22.45 2.09
N ASN A 76 -6.86 23.20 1.09
CA ASN A 76 -7.36 24.59 1.29
C ASN A 76 -8.83 24.85 0.88
N GLY A 77 -9.67 23.81 0.75
CA GLY A 77 -11.03 23.95 0.20
C GLY A 77 -12.22 23.72 1.15
N LYS A 78 -12.02 23.49 2.46
CA LYS A 78 -13.13 23.28 3.41
C LYS A 78 -12.92 23.97 4.77
N THR A 79 -12.82 25.30 4.75
CA THR A 79 -13.14 26.13 5.91
C THR A 79 -13.90 27.36 5.40
N GLY A 80 -15.19 27.47 5.74
CA GLY A 80 -15.99 28.68 5.57
C GLY A 80 -17.19 28.53 4.63
N GLN A 81 -18.23 27.85 5.10
CA GLN A 81 -19.61 28.31 4.88
C GLN A 81 -20.19 28.67 6.26
#